data_AF-A0A7L7KRW6-F1
#
_entry.id   AF-A0A7L7KRW6-F1
#
_cell.length_a   1.000
_cell.length_b   1.000
_cell.length_c   1.000
_cell.angle_alpha   90.00
_cell.angle_beta   90.00
_cell.angle_gamma   90.00
#
_symmetry.space_group_name_H-M   'P 1'
#
loop_
_entity.id
_entity.type
_entity.pdbx_description
1 polymer ?
#
loop_
_entity_poly.entity_id
_entity_poly.type
_entity_poly.pdbx_seq_one_letter_code
_entity_poly.pdbx_strand_id
1 'polypeptide(L)'
;MVLLTSSGFITDSNIRLARKYIYKTYEKAVIIVTASSYKKQDKHIPELKEQLSKLGLVSELFDFDTDSIEGLSQYDVMVLGGGNPLYLMKQIQRVNAREIIEEFAKNRLLIGVSGGSIVLGKHMDIIQEFNPEFNDDVQLESYQGLNISVNTCPHYDRYQDRYDRFEERIQAVEDFIEAPIYRLEEDMIYVHQLRELSPWIQRAFKFLLFVVIFSMFSVIFSVAIGEGGTLFRIILWLFIGSSTILGGILLGWYSRMKRKRKTFKD
;
A
#
# COMPACT_ATOMS: atom_id res chain seq x y z
N MET A 1 -4.87 -5.94 6.66
CA MET A 1 -3.53 -6.58 6.81
C MET A 1 -2.92 -6.71 5.43
N VAL A 2 -1.60 -6.51 5.28
CA VAL A 2 -0.93 -6.70 3.97
C VAL A 2 0.26 -7.65 4.11
N LEU A 3 0.33 -8.63 3.21
CA LEU A 3 1.50 -9.52 3.06
C LEU A 3 2.18 -9.22 1.73
N LEU A 4 3.49 -9.06 1.72
CA LEU A 4 4.27 -8.92 0.49
C LEU A 4 5.18 -10.13 0.37
N THR A 5 5.19 -10.75 -0.80
CA THR A 5 5.92 -11.99 -1.09
C THR A 5 6.64 -11.87 -2.43
N SER A 6 7.75 -12.59 -2.57
CA SER A 6 8.41 -12.74 -3.87
C SER A 6 7.59 -13.67 -4.78
N SER A 7 7.38 -14.91 -4.35
CA SER A 7 6.77 -15.97 -5.18
C SER A 7 5.57 -16.67 -4.52
N GLY A 8 4.83 -15.96 -3.66
CA GLY A 8 3.69 -16.52 -2.92
C GLY A 8 4.12 -17.27 -1.66
N PHE A 9 3.55 -18.46 -1.43
CA PHE A 9 3.76 -19.26 -0.23
C PHE A 9 4.46 -20.59 -0.55
N ILE A 10 5.73 -20.52 -0.97
CA ILE A 10 6.46 -21.67 -1.52
C ILE A 10 6.96 -22.66 -0.46
N THR A 11 7.01 -22.27 0.82
CA THR A 11 7.39 -23.16 1.93
C THR A 11 6.23 -23.43 2.89
N ASP A 12 6.29 -24.56 3.62
CA ASP A 12 5.33 -24.81 4.71
C ASP A 12 5.39 -23.74 5.80
N SER A 13 6.55 -23.09 5.98
CA SER A 13 6.67 -21.99 6.93
C SER A 13 5.92 -20.76 6.47
N ASN A 14 5.99 -20.43 5.17
CA ASN A 14 5.16 -19.39 4.55
C ASN A 14 3.67 -19.65 4.78
N ILE A 15 3.22 -20.87 4.52
CA ILE A 15 1.83 -21.29 4.75
C ILE A 15 1.45 -21.14 6.23
N ARG A 16 2.29 -21.61 7.17
CA ARG A 16 2.03 -21.46 8.61
C ARG A 16 1.98 -20.00 9.04
N LEU A 17 2.84 -19.15 8.50
CA LEU A 17 2.86 -17.72 8.80
C LEU A 17 1.61 -17.03 8.26
N ALA A 18 1.26 -17.26 7.00
CA ALA A 18 0.07 -16.69 6.37
C ALA A 18 -1.22 -17.09 7.09
N ARG A 19 -1.31 -18.36 7.54
CA ARG A 19 -2.45 -18.88 8.30
C ARG A 19 -2.72 -18.11 9.59
N LYS A 20 -1.72 -17.47 10.21
CA LYS A 20 -1.92 -16.62 11.40
C LYS A 20 -2.77 -15.38 11.12
N TYR A 21 -2.90 -14.98 9.86
CA TYR A 21 -3.60 -13.77 9.41
C TYR A 21 -4.87 -14.07 8.62
N ILE A 22 -5.25 -15.34 8.51
CA ILE A 22 -6.49 -15.78 7.88
C ILE A 22 -7.47 -16.14 8.99
N TYR A 23 -8.58 -15.41 9.05
CA TYR A 23 -9.63 -15.69 10.03
C TYR A 23 -10.42 -16.94 9.61
N LYS A 24 -11.00 -17.64 10.59
CA LYS A 24 -11.80 -18.85 10.33
C LYS A 24 -13.00 -18.60 9.40
N THR A 25 -13.47 -17.37 9.31
CA THR A 25 -14.58 -16.94 8.46
C THR A 25 -14.15 -16.61 7.03
N TYR A 26 -12.84 -16.58 6.75
CA TYR A 26 -12.35 -16.31 5.40
C TYR A 26 -12.44 -17.58 4.56
N GLU A 27 -13.12 -17.49 3.43
CA GLU A 27 -13.35 -18.60 2.53
C GLU A 27 -13.00 -18.25 1.08
N LYS A 28 -13.19 -17.00 0.67
CA LYS A 28 -13.07 -16.59 -0.74
C LYS A 28 -11.83 -15.74 -0.98
N ALA A 29 -11.04 -16.15 -1.97
CA ALA A 29 -9.90 -15.38 -2.46
C ALA A 29 -10.12 -14.95 -3.91
N VAL A 30 -9.59 -13.79 -4.28
CA VAL A 30 -9.49 -13.36 -5.67
C VAL A 30 -8.03 -13.13 -6.04
N ILE A 31 -7.61 -13.68 -7.17
CA ILE A 31 -6.27 -13.50 -7.75
C ILE A 31 -6.40 -12.53 -8.92
N ILE A 32 -5.84 -11.34 -8.76
CA ILE A 32 -5.74 -10.35 -9.83
C ILE A 32 -4.59 -10.74 -10.75
N VAL A 33 -4.91 -11.19 -11.96
CA VAL A 33 -3.93 -11.70 -12.93
C VAL A 33 -3.46 -10.66 -13.95
N THR A 34 -3.96 -9.43 -13.84
CA THR A 34 -3.77 -8.35 -14.82
C THR A 34 -2.32 -8.02 -15.12
N ALA A 35 -1.41 -8.17 -14.15
CA ALA A 35 0.01 -7.89 -14.33
C ALA A 35 0.69 -8.86 -15.32
N SER A 36 0.21 -10.10 -15.44
CA SER A 36 0.80 -11.10 -16.33
C SER A 36 0.42 -10.85 -17.79
N SER A 37 1.36 -10.99 -18.71
CA SER A 37 1.07 -11.02 -20.16
C SER A 37 0.20 -12.22 -20.56
N TYR A 38 0.21 -13.29 -19.76
CA TYR A 38 -0.57 -14.51 -19.99
C TYR A 38 -1.90 -14.53 -19.21
N LYS A 39 -2.20 -13.50 -18.42
CA LYS A 39 -3.51 -13.31 -17.75
C LYS A 39 -3.97 -14.58 -17.04
N LYS A 40 -5.18 -15.07 -17.34
CA LYS A 40 -5.80 -16.26 -16.74
C LYS A 40 -5.08 -17.56 -17.13
N GLN A 41 -4.19 -17.53 -18.13
CA GLN A 41 -3.38 -18.66 -18.60
C GLN A 41 -1.95 -18.67 -18.02
N ASP A 42 -1.61 -17.78 -17.09
CA ASP A 42 -0.30 -17.77 -16.46
C ASP A 42 0.00 -19.10 -15.75
N LYS A 43 1.19 -19.68 -16.04
CA LYS A 43 1.61 -20.98 -15.53
C LYS A 43 1.76 -21.06 -14.01
N HIS A 44 1.90 -19.92 -13.33
CA HIS A 44 2.02 -19.84 -11.87
C HIS A 44 0.66 -19.87 -11.17
N ILE A 45 -0.45 -19.68 -11.90
CA ILE A 45 -1.80 -19.67 -11.32
C ILE A 45 -2.15 -21.00 -10.64
N PRO A 46 -1.97 -22.19 -11.25
CA PRO A 46 -2.31 -23.45 -10.60
C PRO A 46 -1.61 -23.63 -9.25
N GLU A 47 -0.32 -23.28 -9.18
CA GLU A 47 0.46 -23.35 -7.95
C GLU A 47 -0.06 -22.37 -6.89
N LEU A 48 -0.31 -21.11 -7.26
CA LEU A 48 -0.86 -20.11 -6.34
C LEU A 48 -2.25 -20.51 -5.82
N LYS A 49 -3.11 -21.11 -6.68
CA LYS A 49 -4.41 -21.66 -6.25
C LYS A 49 -4.23 -22.79 -5.24
N GLU A 50 -3.26 -23.68 -5.46
CA GLU A 50 -2.96 -24.76 -4.51
C GLU A 50 -2.47 -24.20 -3.16
N GLN A 51 -1.61 -23.19 -3.18
CA GLN A 51 -1.13 -22.51 -1.97
C GLN A 51 -2.27 -21.86 -1.18
N LEU A 52 -3.21 -21.19 -1.86
CA LEU A 52 -4.41 -20.61 -1.22
C LEU A 52 -5.37 -21.70 -0.70
N SER A 53 -5.51 -22.81 -1.42
CA SER A 53 -6.29 -23.98 -0.97
C SER A 53 -5.73 -24.59 0.33
N LYS A 54 -4.39 -24.69 0.47
CA LYS A 54 -3.72 -25.10 1.72
C LYS A 54 -3.98 -24.17 2.90
N LEU A 55 -4.47 -22.96 2.63
CA LEU A 55 -4.91 -21.97 3.61
C LEU A 55 -6.42 -21.99 3.87
N GLY A 56 -7.17 -22.89 3.21
CA GLY A 56 -8.62 -23.03 3.35
C GLY A 56 -9.43 -22.09 2.46
N LEU A 57 -8.80 -21.47 1.44
CA LEU A 57 -9.44 -20.49 0.57
C LEU A 57 -9.80 -21.08 -0.79
N VAL A 58 -10.99 -20.76 -1.28
CA VAL A 58 -11.41 -20.98 -2.66
C VAL A 58 -11.07 -19.74 -3.48
N SER A 59 -10.22 -19.90 -4.48
CA SER A 59 -9.69 -18.78 -5.25
C SER A 59 -10.29 -18.66 -6.66
N GLU A 60 -10.76 -17.47 -7.00
CA GLU A 60 -11.21 -17.08 -8.34
C GLU A 60 -10.19 -16.18 -9.03
N LEU A 61 -10.26 -16.08 -10.35
CA LEU A 61 -9.39 -15.22 -11.14
C LEU A 61 -10.13 -13.96 -11.55
N PHE A 62 -9.43 -12.83 -11.48
CA PHE A 62 -9.95 -11.53 -11.86
C PHE A 62 -8.93 -10.81 -12.74
N ASP A 63 -9.41 -10.16 -13.79
CA ASP A 63 -8.60 -9.31 -14.67
C ASP A 63 -9.26 -7.95 -14.86
N PHE A 64 -8.61 -6.87 -14.42
CA PHE A 64 -9.06 -5.49 -14.62
C PHE A 64 -9.28 -5.11 -16.11
N ASP A 65 -8.73 -5.88 -17.05
CA ASP A 65 -9.00 -5.64 -18.47
C ASP A 65 -10.43 -6.03 -18.88
N THR A 66 -11.01 -7.07 -18.25
CA THR A 66 -12.27 -7.68 -18.69
C THR A 66 -13.35 -7.70 -17.62
N ASP A 67 -12.96 -7.72 -16.34
CA ASP A 67 -13.85 -8.00 -15.22
C ASP A 67 -14.22 -6.70 -14.48
N SER A 68 -15.45 -6.65 -13.97
CA SER A 68 -16.03 -5.48 -13.32
C SER A 68 -15.68 -5.41 -11.83
N ILE A 69 -15.29 -4.23 -11.32
CA ILE A 69 -14.75 -4.08 -9.95
C ILE A 69 -15.79 -4.18 -8.83
N GLU A 70 -17.08 -4.07 -9.14
CA GLU A 70 -18.19 -4.03 -8.17
C GLU A 70 -18.25 -5.31 -7.31
N GLY A 71 -17.82 -6.44 -7.87
CA GLY A 71 -17.79 -7.74 -7.19
C GLY A 71 -16.60 -7.96 -6.26
N LEU A 72 -15.58 -7.10 -6.26
CA LEU A 72 -14.35 -7.34 -5.47
C LEU A 72 -14.59 -7.27 -3.96
N SER A 73 -15.65 -6.58 -3.53
CA SER A 73 -16.03 -6.45 -2.12
C SER A 73 -16.56 -7.75 -1.49
N GLN A 74 -16.82 -8.81 -2.26
CA GLN A 74 -17.31 -10.09 -1.73
C GLN A 74 -16.19 -11.03 -1.25
N TYR A 75 -14.94 -10.77 -1.61
CA TYR A 75 -13.81 -11.65 -1.28
C TYR A 75 -13.19 -11.30 0.08
N ASP A 76 -12.63 -12.31 0.75
CA ASP A 76 -11.94 -12.18 2.03
C ASP A 76 -10.45 -11.91 1.86
N VAL A 77 -9.89 -12.41 0.76
CA VAL A 77 -8.47 -12.27 0.41
C VAL A 77 -8.35 -11.75 -1.02
N MET A 78 -7.51 -10.74 -1.22
CA MET A 78 -7.18 -10.21 -2.54
C MET A 78 -5.68 -10.40 -2.78
N VAL A 79 -5.33 -11.05 -3.88
CA VAL A 79 -3.94 -11.28 -4.29
C VAL A 79 -3.66 -10.46 -5.54
N LEU A 80 -2.80 -9.46 -5.44
CA LEU A 80 -2.21 -8.81 -6.61
C LEU A 80 -1.09 -9.70 -7.13
N GLY A 81 -1.32 -10.36 -8.28
CA GLY A 81 -0.40 -11.31 -8.89
C GLY A 81 0.87 -10.67 -9.46
N GLY A 82 1.82 -11.54 -9.84
CA GLY A 82 3.07 -11.16 -10.48
C GLY A 82 2.93 -10.81 -11.96
N GLY A 83 3.98 -10.23 -12.54
CA GLY A 83 4.03 -9.72 -13.91
C GLY A 83 4.51 -8.27 -13.94
N ASN A 84 4.07 -7.48 -14.92
CA ASN A 84 4.43 -6.08 -15.08
C ASN A 84 3.65 -5.18 -14.09
N PRO A 85 4.30 -4.61 -13.05
CA PRO A 85 3.66 -3.72 -12.09
C PRO A 85 3.17 -2.39 -12.69
N LEU A 86 3.86 -1.85 -13.70
CA LEU A 86 3.44 -0.60 -14.34
C LEU A 86 2.13 -0.80 -15.09
N TYR A 87 2.00 -1.93 -15.79
CA TYR A 87 0.74 -2.30 -16.45
C TYR A 87 -0.39 -2.48 -15.44
N LEU A 88 -0.14 -3.20 -14.33
CA LEU A 88 -1.12 -3.36 -13.26
C LEU A 88 -1.58 -2.00 -12.69
N MET A 89 -0.64 -1.08 -12.43
CA MET A 89 -0.97 0.26 -11.95
C MET A 89 -1.82 1.03 -12.97
N LYS A 90 -1.45 0.99 -14.26
CA LYS A 90 -2.23 1.62 -15.35
C LYS A 90 -3.68 1.14 -15.35
N GLN A 91 -3.90 -0.16 -15.15
CA GLN A 91 -5.25 -0.72 -15.13
C GLN A 91 -6.02 -0.34 -13.86
N ILE A 92 -5.38 -0.37 -12.69
CA ILE A 92 -5.98 0.11 -11.43
C ILE A 92 -6.44 1.57 -11.56
N GLN A 93 -5.63 2.43 -12.20
CA GLN A 93 -5.99 3.82 -12.48
C GLN A 93 -7.14 3.92 -13.48
N ARG A 94 -7.08 3.18 -14.60
CA ARG A 94 -8.12 3.20 -15.65
C ARG A 94 -9.51 2.84 -15.11
N VAL A 95 -9.58 1.85 -14.23
CA VAL A 95 -10.85 1.38 -13.66
C VAL A 95 -11.19 2.01 -12.30
N ASN A 96 -10.40 2.98 -11.83
CA ASN A 96 -10.56 3.62 -10.51
C ASN A 96 -10.66 2.61 -9.34
N ALA A 97 -9.80 1.59 -9.34
CA ALA A 97 -9.80 0.54 -8.32
C ALA A 97 -8.97 0.90 -7.07
N ARG A 98 -8.44 2.12 -6.97
CA ARG A 98 -7.55 2.52 -5.87
C ARG A 98 -8.26 2.43 -4.52
N GLU A 99 -9.43 3.05 -4.41
CA GLU A 99 -10.18 3.16 -3.16
C GLU A 99 -10.58 1.79 -2.62
N ILE A 100 -11.06 0.90 -3.51
CA ILE A 100 -11.47 -0.46 -3.11
C ILE A 100 -10.28 -1.30 -2.64
N ILE A 101 -9.10 -1.18 -3.26
CA ILE A 101 -7.89 -1.88 -2.81
C ILE A 101 -7.43 -1.34 -1.46
N GLU A 102 -7.45 -0.01 -1.27
CA GLU A 102 -7.09 0.62 0.00
C GLU A 102 -8.04 0.24 1.14
N GLU A 103 -9.34 0.16 0.87
CA GLU A 103 -10.35 -0.32 1.82
C GLU A 103 -10.14 -1.80 2.16
N PHE A 104 -9.88 -2.63 1.14
CA PHE A 104 -9.58 -4.05 1.32
C PHE A 104 -8.37 -4.25 2.23
N ALA A 105 -7.30 -3.48 2.02
CA ALA A 105 -6.09 -3.54 2.84
C ALA A 105 -6.36 -3.24 4.33
N LYS A 106 -7.31 -2.34 4.63
CA LYS A 106 -7.67 -1.95 6.00
C LYS A 106 -8.47 -3.05 6.70
N ASN A 107 -9.46 -3.59 6.01
CA ASN A 107 -10.48 -4.47 6.61
C ASN A 107 -10.18 -5.97 6.46
N ARG A 108 -9.37 -6.35 5.46
CA ARG A 108 -9.18 -7.73 5.02
C ARG A 108 -7.71 -8.03 4.73
N LEU A 109 -7.43 -9.19 4.12
CA LEU A 109 -6.07 -9.62 3.79
C LEU A 109 -5.74 -9.29 2.34
N LEU A 110 -4.86 -8.32 2.13
CA LEU A 110 -4.29 -8.00 0.83
C LEU A 110 -2.91 -8.65 0.71
N ILE A 111 -2.63 -9.29 -0.42
CA ILE A 111 -1.36 -9.97 -0.68
C ILE A 111 -0.79 -9.40 -1.98
N GLY A 112 0.47 -8.99 -1.97
CA GLY A 112 1.23 -8.66 -3.17
C GLY A 112 2.24 -9.76 -3.48
N VAL A 113 2.22 -10.29 -4.69
CA VAL A 113 3.18 -11.29 -5.19
C VAL A 113 4.01 -10.66 -6.29
N SER A 114 5.34 -10.72 -6.18
CA SER A 114 6.27 -10.20 -7.20
C SER A 114 5.90 -8.76 -7.61
N GLY A 115 5.56 -8.49 -8.87
CA GLY A 115 5.08 -7.20 -9.36
C GLY A 115 3.92 -6.60 -8.53
N GLY A 116 2.98 -7.43 -8.06
CA GLY A 116 1.91 -6.98 -7.17
C GLY A 116 2.43 -6.44 -5.84
N SER A 117 3.57 -6.92 -5.33
CA SER A 117 4.22 -6.35 -4.13
C SER A 117 4.79 -4.95 -4.38
N ILE A 118 5.35 -4.72 -5.58
CA ILE A 118 5.93 -3.44 -6.00
C ILE A 118 4.84 -2.37 -6.11
N VAL A 119 3.69 -2.70 -6.72
CA VAL A 119 2.55 -1.78 -6.85
C VAL A 119 2.01 -1.31 -5.49
N LEU A 120 2.09 -2.14 -4.45
CA LEU A 120 1.64 -1.78 -3.09
C LEU A 120 2.59 -0.81 -2.38
N GLY A 121 3.83 -0.69 -2.84
CA GLY A 121 4.79 0.30 -2.36
C GLY A 121 4.36 1.73 -2.67
N LYS A 122 5.14 2.70 -2.18
CA LYS A 122 4.97 4.11 -2.54
C LYS A 122 5.59 4.41 -3.91
N HIS A 123 6.67 3.70 -4.26
CA HIS A 123 7.47 3.92 -5.44
C HIS A 123 7.67 2.61 -6.20
N MET A 124 7.55 2.68 -7.52
CA MET A 124 7.85 1.61 -8.47
C MET A 124 9.14 1.89 -9.24
N ASP A 125 9.90 2.92 -8.84
CA ASP A 125 11.12 3.40 -9.53
C ASP A 125 12.20 2.33 -9.68
N ILE A 126 12.18 1.28 -8.85
CA ILE A 126 13.06 0.11 -9.02
C ILE A 126 12.94 -0.55 -10.41
N ILE A 127 11.78 -0.42 -11.05
CA ILE A 127 11.55 -0.92 -12.41
C ILE A 127 12.40 -0.18 -13.43
N GLN A 128 12.65 1.13 -13.24
CA GLN A 128 13.51 1.88 -14.16
C GLN A 128 14.95 1.34 -14.16
N GLU A 129 15.41 0.84 -13.01
CA GLU A 129 16.78 0.37 -12.84
C GLU A 129 16.98 -1.06 -13.38
N PHE A 130 16.04 -1.96 -13.11
CA PHE A 130 16.22 -3.39 -13.39
C PHE A 130 15.36 -3.93 -14.54
N ASN A 131 14.24 -3.29 -14.86
CA ASN A 131 13.29 -3.71 -15.90
C ASN A 131 12.67 -2.51 -16.68
N PRO A 132 13.49 -1.60 -17.23
CA PRO A 132 12.97 -0.40 -17.92
C PRO A 132 12.04 -0.75 -19.09
N GLU A 133 12.25 -1.90 -19.74
CA GLU A 133 11.43 -2.43 -20.84
C GLU A 133 9.96 -2.62 -20.46
N PHE A 134 9.64 -2.71 -19.16
CA PHE A 134 8.25 -2.82 -18.70
C PHE A 134 7.43 -1.56 -19.00
N ASN A 135 8.05 -0.42 -19.31
CA ASN A 135 7.32 0.81 -19.64
C ASN A 135 7.15 1.05 -21.14
N ASP A 136 7.78 0.26 -22.02
CA ASP A 136 7.80 0.51 -23.47
C ASP A 136 6.37 0.61 -24.06
N ASP A 137 5.50 -0.32 -23.69
CA ASP A 137 4.10 -0.36 -24.13
C ASP A 137 3.11 0.24 -23.11
N VAL A 138 3.55 0.42 -21.86
CA VAL A 138 2.68 0.95 -20.78
C VAL A 138 2.62 2.46 -20.85
N GLN A 139 3.76 3.12 -21.11
CA GLN A 139 3.89 4.58 -21.20
C GLN A 139 3.34 5.31 -19.96
N LEU A 140 3.63 4.77 -18.78
CA LEU A 140 3.30 5.41 -17.51
C LEU A 140 4.29 6.56 -17.24
N GLU A 141 3.80 7.77 -17.03
CA GLU A 141 4.66 8.94 -16.75
C GLU A 141 5.15 8.97 -15.28
N SER A 142 4.39 8.37 -14.37
CA SER A 142 4.63 8.42 -12.93
C SER A 142 4.83 7.03 -12.34
N TYR A 143 5.94 6.82 -11.65
CA TYR A 143 6.25 5.57 -10.94
C TYR A 143 5.70 5.54 -9.51
N GLN A 144 4.73 6.40 -9.18
CA GLN A 144 4.06 6.35 -7.87
C GLN A 144 3.21 5.09 -7.75
N GLY A 145 3.44 4.31 -6.70
CA GLY A 145 2.65 3.15 -6.31
C GLY A 145 1.39 3.52 -5.52
N LEU A 146 0.70 2.52 -4.96
CA LEU A 146 -0.50 2.74 -4.16
C LEU A 146 -0.20 3.36 -2.78
N ASN A 147 1.04 3.29 -2.31
CA ASN A 147 1.47 3.77 -0.99
C ASN A 147 0.69 3.11 0.16
N ILE A 148 0.40 1.81 0.01
CA ILE A 148 -0.31 1.01 1.00
C ILE A 148 0.69 0.33 1.96
N SER A 149 1.86 -0.06 1.45
CA SER A 149 2.90 -0.75 2.20
C SER A 149 4.29 -0.15 1.93
N VAL A 150 5.34 -0.91 2.24
CA VAL A 150 6.74 -0.54 1.97
C VAL A 150 7.09 -0.80 0.51
N ASN A 151 8.10 -0.10 0.00
CA ASN A 151 8.69 -0.43 -1.30
C ASN A 151 9.41 -1.78 -1.18
N THR A 152 9.34 -2.62 -2.21
CA THR A 152 9.94 -3.96 -2.21
C THR A 152 10.77 -4.21 -3.46
N CYS A 153 11.77 -5.06 -3.30
CA CYS A 153 12.50 -5.72 -4.38
C CYS A 153 12.25 -7.23 -4.24
N PRO A 154 11.24 -7.79 -4.91
CA PRO A 154 11.08 -9.24 -5.00
C PRO A 154 12.25 -9.86 -5.77
N HIS A 155 12.42 -11.18 -5.65
CA HIS A 155 13.44 -11.97 -6.33
C HIS A 155 14.88 -11.52 -6.01
N TYR A 156 15.11 -11.07 -4.77
CA TYR A 156 16.39 -10.49 -4.35
C TYR A 156 17.60 -11.38 -4.65
N ASP A 157 17.52 -12.65 -4.26
CA ASP A 157 18.54 -13.68 -4.53
C ASP A 157 18.86 -13.80 -6.02
N ARG A 158 17.84 -13.82 -6.88
CA ARG A 158 18.03 -13.88 -8.34
C ARG A 158 18.59 -12.60 -8.93
N TYR A 159 18.21 -11.46 -8.37
CA TYR A 159 18.66 -10.15 -8.85
C TYR A 159 20.13 -9.92 -8.50
N GLN A 160 20.56 -10.35 -7.31
CA GLN A 160 21.96 -10.32 -6.91
C GLN A 160 22.85 -11.10 -7.87
N ASP A 161 22.41 -12.29 -8.31
CA ASP A 161 23.16 -13.11 -9.26
C ASP A 161 23.13 -12.55 -10.69
N ARG A 162 22.04 -11.87 -11.06
CA ARG A 162 21.81 -11.40 -12.44
C ARG A 162 22.48 -10.06 -12.74
N TYR A 163 22.57 -9.16 -11.77
CA TYR A 163 22.98 -7.77 -12.00
C TYR A 163 24.27 -7.44 -11.26
N ASP A 164 25.27 -7.00 -12.02
CA ASP A 164 26.50 -6.46 -11.44
C ASP A 164 26.21 -5.25 -10.53
N ARG A 165 26.95 -5.18 -9.42
CA ARG A 165 26.84 -4.10 -8.42
C ARG A 165 25.40 -3.88 -7.93
N PHE A 166 24.61 -4.95 -7.84
CA PHE A 166 23.19 -4.91 -7.50
C PHE A 166 22.90 -3.99 -6.30
N GLU A 167 23.60 -4.18 -5.16
CA GLU A 167 23.39 -3.38 -3.94
C GLU A 167 23.60 -1.88 -4.13
N GLU A 168 24.61 -1.50 -4.91
CA GLU A 168 24.91 -0.09 -5.16
C GLU A 168 23.83 0.56 -6.04
N ARG A 169 23.31 -0.20 -7.02
CA ARG A 169 22.26 0.24 -7.92
C ARG A 169 20.93 0.42 -7.18
N ILE A 170 20.54 -0.54 -6.34
CA ILE A 170 19.33 -0.42 -5.53
C ILE A 170 19.48 0.69 -4.46
N GLN A 171 20.68 0.91 -3.91
CA GLN A 171 20.94 2.03 -3.00
C GLN A 171 20.76 3.38 -3.71
N ALA A 172 21.24 3.52 -4.95
CA ALA A 172 21.03 4.73 -5.74
C ALA A 172 19.53 5.00 -5.97
N VAL A 173 18.71 3.95 -6.18
CA VAL A 173 17.25 4.09 -6.25
C VAL A 173 16.69 4.55 -4.91
N GLU A 174 17.11 3.95 -3.79
CA GLU A 174 16.67 4.35 -2.44
C GLU A 174 16.98 5.82 -2.12
N ASP A 175 18.16 6.28 -2.51
CA ASP A 175 18.59 7.67 -2.36
C ASP A 175 17.73 8.61 -3.22
N PHE A 176 17.46 8.23 -4.48
CA PHE A 176 16.61 9.00 -5.39
C PHE A 176 15.16 9.14 -4.88
N ILE A 177 14.57 8.08 -4.34
CA ILE A 177 13.19 8.10 -3.83
C ILE A 177 13.07 8.51 -2.36
N GLU A 178 14.20 8.77 -1.69
CA GLU A 178 14.32 9.06 -0.26
C GLU A 178 13.59 8.05 0.64
N ALA A 179 13.63 6.76 0.28
CA ALA A 179 12.93 5.71 1.00
C ALA A 179 13.59 4.34 0.81
N PRO A 180 13.61 3.49 1.86
CA PRO A 180 14.19 2.15 1.76
C PRO A 180 13.31 1.22 0.91
N ILE A 181 13.96 0.27 0.27
CA ILE A 181 13.37 -0.84 -0.49
C ILE A 181 13.64 -2.14 0.26
N TYR A 182 12.61 -2.89 0.60
CA TYR A 182 12.77 -4.16 1.30
C TYR A 182 13.09 -5.26 0.31
N ARG A 183 14.28 -5.86 0.46
CA ARG A 183 14.74 -7.03 -0.28
C ARG A 183 13.91 -8.24 0.15
N LEU A 184 13.26 -8.91 -0.79
CA LEU A 184 12.49 -10.14 -0.55
C LEU A 184 13.12 -11.28 -1.34
N GLU A 185 13.70 -12.24 -0.64
CA GLU A 185 14.09 -13.54 -1.21
C GLU A 185 12.84 -14.34 -1.62
N GLU A 186 13.01 -15.35 -2.45
CA GLU A 186 11.92 -16.21 -2.96
C GLU A 186 10.97 -16.72 -1.86
N ASP A 187 11.50 -17.09 -0.70
CA ASP A 187 10.76 -17.67 0.43
C ASP A 187 10.41 -16.67 1.55
N MET A 188 10.67 -15.38 1.36
CA MET A 188 10.38 -14.36 2.37
C MET A 188 8.95 -13.84 2.30
N ILE A 189 8.41 -13.51 3.48
CA ILE A 189 7.16 -12.76 3.62
C ILE A 189 7.40 -11.53 4.49
N TYR A 190 7.11 -10.37 3.92
CA TYR A 190 6.98 -9.14 4.70
C TYR A 190 5.55 -8.99 5.20
N VAL A 191 5.39 -8.82 6.52
CA VAL A 191 4.08 -8.58 7.13
C VAL A 191 3.92 -7.11 7.47
N HIS A 192 2.97 -6.44 6.79
CA HIS A 192 2.57 -5.08 7.08
C HIS A 192 1.25 -5.05 7.83
N GLN A 193 1.30 -4.70 9.12
CA GLN A 193 0.09 -4.44 9.88
C GLN A 193 -0.23 -2.94 9.83
N LEU A 194 -1.27 -2.60 9.06
CA LEU A 194 -1.88 -1.27 9.13
C LEU A 194 -2.42 -1.09 10.54
N ARG A 195 -1.90 -0.11 11.29
CA ARG A 195 -2.38 0.18 12.64
C ARG A 195 -3.66 1.00 12.49
N GLU A 196 -4.76 0.51 13.04
CA GLU A 196 -5.77 1.42 13.54
C GLU A 196 -5.25 2.03 14.84
N LEU A 197 -5.35 3.35 14.96
CA LEU A 197 -5.05 4.00 16.24
C LEU A 197 -6.11 3.56 17.24
N SER A 198 -5.74 3.39 18.51
CA SER A 198 -6.70 2.94 19.51
C SER A 198 -7.91 3.90 19.53
N PRO A 199 -9.12 3.41 19.89
CA PRO A 199 -10.31 4.26 19.93
C PRO A 199 -10.12 5.54 20.77
N TRP A 200 -9.31 5.46 21.84
CA TRP A 200 -8.91 6.61 22.64
C TRP A 200 -8.08 7.63 21.85
N ILE A 201 -7.06 7.20 21.10
CA ILE A 201 -6.24 8.10 20.27
C ILE A 201 -7.08 8.74 19.16
N GLN A 202 -8.00 7.98 18.56
CA GLN A 202 -8.91 8.52 17.56
C GLN A 202 -9.86 9.58 18.16
N ARG A 203 -10.40 9.32 19.36
CA ARG A 203 -11.24 10.29 20.09
C ARG A 203 -10.45 11.53 20.49
N ALA A 204 -9.24 11.35 21.01
CA ALA A 204 -8.35 12.46 21.36
C ALA A 204 -8.02 13.33 20.14
N PHE A 205 -7.75 12.70 18.99
CA PHE A 205 -7.51 13.41 17.73
C PHE A 205 -8.76 14.18 17.25
N LYS A 206 -9.94 13.54 17.27
CA LYS A 206 -11.21 14.22 16.92
C LYS A 206 -11.51 15.39 17.86
N PHE A 207 -11.24 15.25 19.15
CA PHE A 207 -11.40 16.33 20.13
C PHE A 207 -10.43 17.48 19.87
N LEU A 208 -9.16 17.18 19.60
CA LEU A 208 -8.15 18.19 19.30
C LEU A 208 -8.49 18.96 18.01
N LEU A 209 -8.95 18.25 16.97
CA LEU A 209 -9.42 18.86 15.73
C LEU A 209 -10.66 19.75 15.97
N PHE A 210 -11.60 19.30 16.82
CA PHE A 210 -12.75 20.10 17.22
C PHE A 210 -12.33 21.39 17.93
N VAL A 211 -11.38 21.34 18.87
CA VAL A 211 -10.87 22.53 19.56
C VAL A 211 -10.24 23.52 18.57
N VAL A 212 -9.45 23.04 17.61
CA VAL A 212 -8.86 23.89 16.56
C VAL A 212 -9.95 24.55 15.72
N ILE A 213 -10.92 23.79 15.20
CA ILE A 213 -12.02 24.32 14.39
C ILE A 213 -12.88 25.30 15.19
N PHE A 214 -13.25 24.96 16.43
CA PHE A 214 -14.05 25.83 17.29
C PHE A 214 -13.34 27.15 17.61
N SER A 215 -12.02 27.10 17.87
CA SER A 215 -11.23 28.30 18.09
C SER A 215 -11.20 29.21 16.85
N MET A 216 -11.15 28.64 15.64
CA MET A 216 -11.24 29.41 14.39
C MET A 216 -12.62 30.05 14.21
N PHE A 217 -13.71 29.35 14.53
CA PHE A 217 -15.08 29.90 14.45
C PHE A 217 -15.33 31.04 15.45
N SER A 218 -14.89 30.89 16.71
CA SER A 218 -15.02 31.94 17.74
C SER A 218 -14.25 33.21 17.34
N VAL A 219 -13.10 33.03 16.69
CA VAL A 219 -12.27 34.10 16.13
C VAL A 219 -12.95 34.81 14.95
N ILE A 220 -13.49 34.06 13.97
CA ILE A 220 -14.23 34.63 12.84
C ILE A 220 -15.47 35.40 13.32
N PHE A 221 -16.18 34.84 14.30
CA PHE A 221 -17.34 35.49 14.91
C PHE A 221 -16.96 36.82 15.58
N SER A 222 -15.85 36.88 16.32
CA SER A 222 -15.35 38.12 16.94
C SER A 222 -14.97 39.20 15.93
N VAL A 223 -14.45 38.81 14.76
CA VAL A 223 -14.17 39.76 13.66
C VAL A 223 -15.46 40.26 13.01
N ALA A 224 -16.43 39.38 12.81
CA ALA A 224 -17.70 39.71 12.16
C ALA A 224 -18.54 40.69 12.99
N ILE A 225 -18.46 40.63 14.33
CA ILE A 225 -19.13 41.56 15.24
C ILE A 225 -18.37 42.88 15.46
N GLY A 226 -17.18 43.05 14.85
CA GLY A 226 -16.46 44.33 14.84
C GLY A 226 -15.73 44.69 16.14
N GLU A 227 -15.67 43.79 17.12
CA GLU A 227 -14.94 44.02 18.36
C GLU A 227 -13.45 43.73 18.18
N GLY A 228 -12.65 44.78 17.90
CA GLY A 228 -11.20 44.67 17.92
C GLY A 228 -10.47 45.72 17.09
N GLY A 229 -9.62 46.52 17.75
CA GLY A 229 -8.71 47.46 17.10
C GLY A 229 -7.62 46.77 16.26
N THR A 230 -6.83 47.55 15.52
CA THR A 230 -5.80 47.06 14.57
C THR A 230 -4.83 46.04 15.18
N LEU A 231 -4.44 46.24 16.46
CA LEU A 231 -3.56 45.32 17.18
C LEU A 231 -4.21 43.94 17.40
N PHE A 232 -5.52 43.91 17.69
CA PHE A 232 -6.28 42.66 17.84
C PHE A 232 -6.32 41.89 16.51
N ARG A 233 -6.53 42.59 15.39
CA ARG A 233 -6.53 41.97 14.04
C ARG A 233 -5.17 41.36 13.65
N ILE A 234 -4.06 41.96 14.07
CA ILE A 234 -2.70 41.42 13.83
C ILE A 234 -2.45 40.16 14.67
N ILE A 235 -2.78 40.21 15.96
CA ILE A 235 -2.68 39.04 16.87
C ILE A 235 -3.54 37.89 16.34
N LEU A 236 -4.71 38.22 15.78
CA LEU A 236 -5.62 37.26 15.18
C LEU A 236 -5.04 36.54 13.97
N TRP A 237 -4.40 37.28 13.08
CA TRP A 237 -3.79 36.73 11.87
C TRP A 237 -2.64 35.77 12.21
N LEU A 238 -1.83 36.11 13.22
CA LEU A 238 -0.78 35.25 13.75
C LEU A 238 -1.36 33.98 14.39
N PHE A 239 -2.48 34.08 15.11
CA PHE A 239 -3.12 32.93 15.74
C PHE A 239 -3.70 31.94 14.72
N ILE A 240 -4.38 32.44 13.67
CA ILE A 240 -4.93 31.60 12.59
C ILE A 240 -3.81 30.90 11.80
N GLY A 241 -2.70 31.59 11.52
CA GLY A 241 -1.54 30.98 10.88
C GLY A 241 -0.92 29.88 11.74
N SER A 242 -0.82 30.10 13.05
CA SER A 242 -0.25 29.10 13.98
C SER A 242 -1.13 27.85 14.11
N SER A 243 -2.45 27.99 14.08
CA SER A 243 -3.39 26.87 14.24
C SER A 243 -3.51 26.00 12.99
N THR A 244 -3.39 26.60 11.79
CA THR A 244 -3.30 25.84 10.52
C THR A 244 -2.00 25.04 10.44
N ILE A 245 -0.87 25.62 10.83
CA ILE A 245 0.42 24.91 10.92
C ILE A 245 0.33 23.75 11.92
N LEU A 246 -0.24 23.99 13.11
CA LEU A 246 -0.43 22.94 14.12
C LEU A 246 -1.31 21.80 13.58
N GLY A 247 -2.40 22.10 12.88
CA GLY A 247 -3.29 21.12 12.27
C GLY A 247 -2.57 20.23 11.25
N GLY A 248 -1.73 20.81 10.39
CA GLY A 248 -0.90 20.06 9.43
C GLY A 248 0.12 19.14 10.11
N ILE A 249 0.79 19.62 11.16
CA ILE A 249 1.74 18.82 11.96
C ILE A 249 1.02 17.64 12.64
N LEU A 250 -0.15 17.89 13.23
CA LEU A 250 -0.96 16.87 13.89
C LEU A 250 -1.45 15.79 12.93
N LEU A 251 -1.90 16.17 11.73
CA LEU A 251 -2.27 15.22 10.67
C LEU A 251 -1.07 14.37 10.21
N GLY A 252 0.09 14.99 10.02
CA GLY A 252 1.33 14.29 9.68
C GLY A 252 1.77 13.30 10.76
N TRP A 253 1.68 13.70 12.03
CA TRP A 253 2.02 12.84 13.17
C TRP A 253 1.04 11.67 13.33
N TYR A 254 -0.27 11.92 13.18
CA TYR A 254 -1.31 10.89 13.18
C TYR A 254 -1.10 9.83 12.09
N SER A 255 -0.73 10.26 10.87
CA SER A 255 -0.40 9.37 9.75
C SER A 255 0.84 8.49 10.02
N ARG A 256 1.85 9.02 10.71
CA ARG A 256 3.07 8.27 11.08
C ARG A 256 2.82 7.19 12.13
N MET A 257 1.98 7.44 13.13
CA MET A 257 1.72 6.46 14.19
C MET A 257 1.01 5.19 13.73
N LYS A 258 0.37 5.22 12.55
CA LYS A 258 -0.41 4.11 11.98
C LYS A 258 0.41 2.95 11.37
N ARG A 259 1.73 2.90 11.49
CA ARG A 259 2.55 1.87 10.79
C ARG A 259 3.38 1.02 11.76
N LYS A 260 3.27 -0.33 11.70
CA LYS A 260 4.19 -1.28 12.35
C LYS A 260 4.75 -2.24 11.31
N ARG A 261 6.03 -2.61 11.44
CA ARG A 261 6.81 -3.36 10.44
C ARG A 261 7.43 -4.59 11.08
N LYS A 262 7.36 -5.75 10.40
CA LYS A 262 8.14 -6.95 10.73
C LYS A 262 8.46 -7.74 9.44
N THR A 263 9.73 -8.02 9.24
CA THR A 263 10.23 -9.00 8.27
C THR A 263 10.45 -10.33 8.98
N PHE A 264 10.15 -11.44 8.30
CA PHE A 264 10.45 -12.78 8.79
C PHE A 264 11.30 -13.49 7.73
N LYS A 265 12.48 -13.94 8.16
CA LYS A 265 13.31 -14.96 7.53
C LYS A 265 13.39 -16.08 8.55
N ASP A 266 13.15 -17.33 8.15
CA ASP A 266 13.42 -18.45 9.06
C ASP A 266 14.91 -18.55 9.36
#